data_AF-A0A4Y8C7H9-F1
#
_entry.id   AF-A0A4Y8C7H9-F1
#
_cell.length_a   1.000
_cell.length_b   1.000
_cell.length_c   1.000
_cell.angle_alpha   90.00
_cell.angle_beta   90.00
_cell.angle_gamma   90.00
#
_symmetry.space_group_name_H-M   'P 1'
#
loop_
_entity.id
_entity.type
_entity.pdbx_description
1 polymer ?
#
loop_
_entity_poly.entity_id
_entity_poly.type
_entity_poly.pdbx_seq_one_letter_code
_entity_poly.pdbx_strand_id
1 'polypeptide(L)'
;GNDGDFSENMLINRINAELSNEFGNLLNRIIGMSTKYSQGNILKEGVLKYYNTELNQAKEHLNLAVEFLENLQCNRYLEELFKALSVANLAISKYEPWNLIKENKHEQANALVALCA
;
A
#
# COMPACT_ATOMS: atom_id res chain seq x y z
N GLY A 1 6.35 21.18 25.31
CA GLY A 1 6.34 19.72 25.32
C GLY A 1 5.08 19.30 26.02
N ASN A 2 4.19 18.61 25.33
CA ASN A 2 3.23 17.78 26.04
C ASN A 2 4.01 16.55 26.45
N ASP A 3 4.06 16.26 27.74
CA ASP A 3 4.46 14.97 28.26
C ASP A 3 3.40 13.97 27.79
N GLY A 4 3.50 13.59 26.51
CA GLY A 4 2.78 12.45 25.99
C GLY A 4 3.39 11.24 26.69
N ASP A 5 2.56 10.49 27.40
CA ASP A 5 2.87 9.14 27.83
C ASP A 5 3.22 8.31 26.59
N PHE A 6 4.49 8.36 26.20
CA PHE A 6 5.07 7.46 25.23
C PHE A 6 5.05 6.08 25.90
N SER A 7 3.94 5.37 25.70
CA SER A 7 3.88 3.95 26.01
C SER A 7 4.31 3.22 24.75
N GLU A 8 5.56 2.78 24.76
CA GLU A 8 6.12 1.87 23.76
C GLU A 8 5.15 0.70 23.48
N ASN A 9 4.44 0.21 24.51
CA ASN A 9 3.42 -0.82 24.39
C ASN A 9 2.18 -0.39 23.60
N MET A 10 1.70 0.85 23.73
CA MET A 10 0.59 1.35 22.91
C MET A 10 1.02 1.50 21.45
N LEU A 11 2.25 1.94 21.21
CA LEU A 11 2.83 2.01 19.88
C LEU A 11 2.96 0.60 19.27
N ILE A 12 3.53 -0.36 20.00
CA ILE A 12 3.66 -1.76 19.58
C ILE A 12 2.28 -2.38 19.30
N ASN A 13 1.29 -2.18 20.16
CA ASN A 13 -0.04 -2.74 19.98
C ASN A 13 -0.75 -2.15 18.76
N ARG A 14 -0.62 -0.84 18.54
CA ARG A 14 -1.15 -0.18 17.35
C ARG A 14 -0.46 -0.69 16.08
N ILE A 15 0.87 -0.74 16.10
CA ILE A 15 1.68 -1.30 15.02
C ILE A 15 1.28 -2.75 14.74
N ASN A 16 1.11 -3.60 15.76
CA ASN A 16 0.77 -5.00 15.56
C ASN A 16 -0.65 -5.20 15.01
N ALA A 17 -1.62 -4.41 15.49
CA ALA A 17 -2.99 -4.44 15.00
C ALA A 17 -3.11 -3.91 13.56
N GLU A 18 -2.41 -2.82 13.24
CA GLU A 18 -2.36 -2.23 11.90
C GLU A 18 -1.52 -3.09 10.93
N LEU A 19 -0.36 -3.62 11.35
CA LEU A 19 0.49 -4.52 10.54
C LEU A 19 -0.24 -5.82 10.20
N SER A 20 -0.79 -6.53 11.19
CA SER A 20 -1.35 -7.86 10.90
C SER A 20 -2.56 -7.78 9.98
N ASN A 21 -3.42 -6.77 10.16
CA ASN A 21 -4.63 -6.64 9.38
C ASN A 21 -4.41 -5.92 8.05
N GLU A 22 -3.88 -4.69 8.03
CA GLU A 22 -3.81 -3.91 6.79
C GLU A 22 -2.74 -4.47 5.85
N PHE A 23 -1.54 -4.74 6.37
CA PHE A 23 -0.44 -5.25 5.57
C PHE A 23 -0.63 -6.74 5.22
N GLY A 24 -1.01 -7.57 6.21
CA GLY A 24 -1.26 -8.99 5.97
C GLY A 24 -2.36 -9.25 4.93
N ASN A 25 -3.47 -8.51 5.00
CA ASN A 25 -4.55 -8.64 4.02
C ASN A 25 -4.12 -8.13 2.63
N LEU A 26 -3.39 -7.02 2.56
CA LEU A 26 -2.88 -6.48 1.30
C LEU A 26 -1.93 -7.47 0.62
N LEU A 27 -0.95 -8.01 1.36
CA LEU A 27 0.01 -8.98 0.86
C LEU A 27 -0.68 -10.23 0.29
N ASN A 28 -1.63 -10.79 1.04
CA ASN A 28 -2.41 -11.95 0.59
C ASN A 28 -3.20 -11.66 -0.70
N ARG A 29 -3.80 -10.46 -0.82
CA ARG A 29 -4.50 -10.04 -2.04
C ARG A 29 -3.54 -9.92 -3.20
N ILE A 30 -2.38 -9.28 -3.03
CA ILE A 30 -1.37 -9.12 -4.09
C ILE A 30 -0.90 -10.49 -4.60
N ILE A 31 -0.53 -11.42 -3.69
CA ILE A 31 -0.10 -12.77 -4.06
C ILE A 31 -1.21 -13.53 -4.80
N GLY A 32 -2.45 -13.47 -4.29
CA GLY A 32 -3.58 -14.13 -4.92
C GLY A 32 -3.91 -13.58 -6.30
N MET A 33 -3.83 -12.25 -6.47
CA MET A 33 -4.08 -11.59 -7.75
C MET A 33 -2.94 -11.83 -8.74
N SER A 34 -1.67 -11.70 -8.33
CA SER A 34 -0.52 -11.93 -9.22
C SER A 34 -0.52 -13.37 -9.75
N THR A 35 -0.79 -14.35 -8.89
CA THR A 35 -0.89 -15.76 -9.30
C THR A 35 -2.02 -15.97 -10.31
N LYS A 36 -3.18 -15.36 -10.11
CA LYS A 36 -4.37 -15.54 -10.97
C LYS A 36 -4.30 -14.77 -12.28
N TYR A 37 -3.78 -13.55 -12.26
CA TYR A 37 -3.88 -12.62 -13.40
C TYR A 37 -2.65 -12.67 -14.30
N SER A 38 -1.50 -13.03 -13.74
CA SER A 38 -0.22 -12.99 -14.46
C SER A 38 0.71 -14.17 -14.15
N GLN A 39 0.19 -15.25 -13.55
CA GLN A 39 0.98 -16.44 -13.18
C GLN A 39 2.20 -16.10 -12.29
N GLY A 40 2.07 -15.06 -11.46
CA GLY A 40 3.14 -14.57 -10.59
C GLY A 40 4.10 -13.56 -11.25
N ASN A 41 3.99 -13.32 -12.56
CA ASN A 41 4.83 -12.34 -13.25
C ASN A 41 4.22 -10.94 -13.18
N ILE A 42 4.74 -10.08 -12.33
CA ILE A 42 4.26 -8.71 -12.19
C ILE A 42 5.07 -7.80 -13.11
N LEU A 43 4.40 -7.20 -14.11
CA LEU A 43 4.98 -6.23 -15.02
C LEU A 43 4.47 -4.83 -14.67
N LYS A 44 5.39 -3.86 -14.56
CA LYS A 44 5.08 -2.44 -14.24
C LYS A 44 4.43 -1.66 -15.39
N GLU A 45 4.07 -2.34 -16.47
CA GLU A 45 3.46 -1.75 -17.64
C GLU A 45 2.09 -1.18 -17.29
N GLY A 46 1.76 -0.01 -17.84
CA GLY A 46 0.45 0.61 -17.63
C GLY A 46 0.23 1.30 -16.27
N VAL A 47 1.10 1.15 -15.27
CA VAL A 47 0.92 1.82 -13.95
C VAL A 47 0.79 3.35 -14.11
N LEU A 48 1.70 3.98 -14.84
CA LEU A 48 1.64 5.43 -15.11
C LEU A 48 0.45 5.83 -15.99
N LYS A 49 -0.08 4.90 -16.79
CA LYS A 49 -1.21 5.17 -17.68
C LYS A 49 -2.54 5.15 -16.91
N TYR A 50 -2.70 4.21 -15.98
CA TYR A 50 -3.96 3.96 -15.28
C TYR A 50 -4.01 4.50 -13.86
N TYR A 51 -2.87 4.57 -13.16
CA TYR A 51 -2.80 4.78 -11.71
C TYR A 51 -1.71 5.78 -11.31
N ASN A 52 -1.42 6.77 -12.17
CA ASN A 52 -0.41 7.80 -11.89
C ASN A 52 -0.73 8.58 -10.61
N THR A 53 -2.01 8.87 -10.36
CA THR A 53 -2.45 9.62 -9.18
C THR A 53 -2.14 8.85 -7.90
N GLU A 54 -2.56 7.59 -7.82
CA GLU A 54 -2.28 6.72 -6.67
C GLU A 54 -0.78 6.48 -6.49
N LEU A 55 -0.03 6.31 -7.59
CA LEU A 55 1.42 6.16 -7.54
C LEU A 55 2.10 7.40 -6.95
N ASN A 56 1.70 8.60 -7.38
CA ASN A 56 2.29 9.84 -6.88
C ASN A 56 1.90 10.07 -5.42
N GLN A 57 0.66 9.79 -5.03
CA GLN A 57 0.24 9.88 -3.64
C GLN A 57 1.02 8.91 -2.74
N ALA A 58 1.21 7.66 -3.16
CA ALA A 58 2.01 6.70 -2.41
C ALA A 58 3.48 7.17 -2.29
N LYS A 59 4.06 7.72 -3.37
CA LYS A 59 5.42 8.29 -3.35
C LYS A 59 5.55 9.48 -2.41
N GLU A 60 4.56 10.36 -2.35
CA GLU A 60 4.56 11.50 -1.42
C GLU A 60 4.64 11.02 0.03
N HIS A 61 3.80 10.05 0.41
CA HIS A 61 3.84 9.44 1.74
C HIS A 61 5.18 8.75 2.03
N LEU A 62 5.73 7.99 1.07
CA LEU A 62 7.02 7.34 1.24
C LEU A 62 8.18 8.34 1.40
N ASN A 63 8.16 9.46 0.66
CA ASN A 63 9.16 10.51 0.80
C ASN A 63 9.09 11.18 2.18
N LEU A 64 7.89 11.50 2.65
CA LEU A 64 7.69 12.05 4.00
C LEU A 64 8.10 11.06 5.09
N ALA A 65 7.83 9.77 4.88
CA ALA A 65 8.27 8.73 5.81
C ALA A 65 9.79 8.77 5.95
N VAL A 66 10.54 8.79 4.83
CA VAL A 66 12.00 8.88 4.85
C VAL A 66 12.47 10.14 5.59
N GLU A 67 11.89 11.30 5.32
CA GLU A 67 12.21 12.55 6.03
C GLU A 67 11.99 12.44 7.54
N PHE A 68 10.88 11.83 7.97
CA PHE A 68 10.61 11.62 9.39
C PHE A 68 11.58 10.64 10.04
N LEU A 69 12.00 9.60 9.33
CA LEU A 69 13.00 8.66 9.81
C LEU A 69 14.37 9.34 10.01
N GLU A 70 14.79 10.16 9.04
CA GLU A 70 16.05 10.93 9.12
C GLU A 70 16.07 11.91 10.31
N ASN A 71 14.90 12.43 10.70
CA ASN A 71 14.72 13.31 11.86
C ASN A 71 14.40 12.56 13.17
N LEU A 72 14.55 11.22 13.21
CA LEU A 72 14.26 10.36 14.36
C LEU A 72 12.81 10.44 14.87
N GLN A 73 11.86 10.82 14.01
CA GLN A 73 10.43 10.92 14.30
C GLN A 73 9.71 9.60 13.97
N CYS A 74 10.08 8.51 14.65
CA CYS A 74 9.62 7.14 14.34
C CYS A 74 8.10 6.98 14.29
N ASN A 75 7.36 7.68 15.16
CA ASN A 75 5.90 7.64 15.16
C ASN A 75 5.30 8.22 13.86
N ARG A 76 5.89 9.29 13.33
CA ARG A 76 5.44 9.93 12.08
C ARG A 76 5.88 9.14 10.85
N TYR A 77 7.09 8.57 10.90
CA TYR A 77 7.57 7.63 9.89
C TYR A 77 6.58 6.49 9.68
N LEU A 78 6.16 5.84 10.77
CA LEU A 78 5.20 4.74 10.71
C LEU A 78 3.83 5.21 10.20
N GLU A 79 3.34 6.35 10.65
CA GLU A 79 2.07 6.92 10.18
C GLU A 79 2.06 7.11 8.65
N GLU A 80 3.12 7.70 8.08
CA GLU A 80 3.23 7.90 6.64
C GLU A 80 3.38 6.58 5.87
N LEU A 81 4.13 5.62 6.41
CA LEU A 81 4.23 4.28 5.81
C LEU A 81 2.86 3.60 5.72
N PHE A 82 2.03 3.68 6.77
CA PHE A 82 0.67 3.14 6.76
C PHE A 82 -0.29 3.89 5.83
N LYS A 83 -0.09 5.19 5.63
CA LYS A 83 -0.83 5.94 4.59
C LYS A 83 -0.51 5.43 3.20
N ALA A 84 0.76 5.14 2.89
CA ALA A 84 1.14 4.53 1.61
C ALA A 84 0.48 3.15 1.41
N LEU A 85 0.45 2.29 2.43
CA LEU A 85 -0.26 1.00 2.38
C LEU A 85 -1.76 1.18 2.16
N SER A 86 -2.35 2.18 2.81
CA SER A 86 -3.77 2.51 2.68
C SER A 86 -4.13 2.94 1.24
N VAL A 87 -3.23 3.66 0.54
CA VAL A 87 -3.42 3.99 -0.88
C VAL A 87 -3.58 2.71 -1.72
N ALA A 88 -2.75 1.70 -1.49
CA ALA A 88 -2.84 0.42 -2.19
C ALA A 88 -4.15 -0.33 -1.87
N ASN A 89 -4.54 -0.42 -0.60
CA ASN A 89 -5.80 -1.06 -0.19
C ASN A 89 -7.03 -0.36 -0.77
N LEU A 90 -7.04 0.97 -0.76
CA LEU A 90 -8.11 1.77 -1.36
C LEU A 90 -8.15 1.62 -2.88
N ALA A 91 -6.99 1.56 -3.55
CA ALA A 91 -6.93 1.35 -4.99
C ALA A 91 -7.53 0.00 -5.39
N ILE A 92 -7.21 -1.09 -4.68
CA ILE A 92 -7.81 -2.42 -4.92
C ILE A 92 -9.33 -2.37 -4.74
N SER A 93 -9.80 -1.70 -3.69
CA SER A 93 -11.23 -1.60 -3.37
C SER A 93 -11.99 -0.73 -4.37
N LYS A 94 -11.36 0.35 -4.87
CA LYS A 94 -11.92 1.29 -5.84
C LYS A 94 -12.01 0.70 -7.25
N TYR A 95 -10.95 0.03 -7.68
CA TYR A 95 -10.82 -0.43 -9.07
C TYR A 95 -11.24 -1.88 -9.28
N GLU A 96 -11.44 -2.64 -8.19
CA GLU A 96 -12.01 -3.98 -8.20
C GLU A 96 -11.42 -4.86 -9.32
N PRO A 97 -10.13 -5.24 -9.25
CA PRO A 97 -9.44 -5.87 -10.38
C PRO A 97 -10.07 -7.18 -10.84
N TRP A 98 -10.81 -7.87 -9.96
CA TRP A 98 -11.62 -9.04 -10.32
C TRP A 98 -12.72 -8.72 -11.34
N ASN A 99 -13.28 -7.50 -11.34
CA ASN A 99 -14.25 -7.06 -12.33
C ASN A 99 -13.53 -6.65 -13.63
N LEU A 100 -12.37 -5.98 -13.55
CA LEU A 100 -11.55 -5.67 -14.73
C LEU A 100 -11.17 -6.94 -15.52
N ILE A 101 -10.81 -8.02 -14.82
CA ILE A 101 -10.53 -9.32 -15.45
C ILE A 101 -11.77 -9.88 -16.16
N LYS A 102 -12.96 -9.82 -15.55
CA LYS A 102 -14.22 -10.27 -16.17
C LYS A 102 -14.58 -9.45 -17.41
N GLU A 103 -14.19 -8.18 -17.43
CA GLU A 103 -14.37 -7.27 -18.57
C GLU A 103 -13.26 -7.37 -19.62
N ASN A 104 -12.36 -8.36 -19.52
CA ASN A 104 -11.18 -8.55 -20.40
C ASN A 104 -10.17 -7.38 -20.38
N LYS A 105 -10.17 -6.55 -19.33
CA LYS A 105 -9.22 -5.43 -19.14
C LYS A 105 -7.96 -5.88 -18.39
N HIS A 106 -7.28 -6.88 -18.94
CA HIS A 106 -6.13 -7.53 -18.27
C HIS A 106 -4.95 -6.59 -18.02
N GLU A 107 -4.62 -5.71 -18.97
CA GLU A 107 -3.53 -4.72 -18.80
C GLU A 107 -3.77 -3.83 -17.58
N GLN A 108 -5.00 -3.33 -17.44
CA GLN A 108 -5.38 -2.46 -16.34
C GLN A 108 -5.39 -3.21 -15.00
N ALA A 109 -5.92 -4.44 -14.96
CA ALA A 109 -5.89 -5.27 -13.75
C ALA A 109 -4.46 -5.60 -13.30
N ASN A 110 -3.57 -5.95 -14.23
CA ASN A 110 -2.17 -6.24 -13.93
C ASN A 110 -1.40 -4.98 -13.50
N ALA A 111 -1.68 -3.83 -14.12
CA ALA A 111 -1.13 -2.55 -13.68
C ALA A 111 -1.54 -2.21 -12.24
N LEU A 112 -2.73 -2.61 -11.79
CA LEU A 112 -3.16 -2.40 -10.41
C LEU A 112 -2.38 -3.29 -9.43
N VAL A 113 -2.14 -4.55 -9.80
CA VAL A 113 -1.29 -5.45 -9.01
C VAL A 113 0.13 -4.89 -8.92
N ALA A 114 0.66 -4.34 -10.02
CA ALA A 114 1.99 -3.74 -10.07
C ALA A 114 2.08 -2.39 -9.34
N LEU A 115 0.99 -1.65 -9.19
CA LEU A 115 0.95 -0.45 -8.34
C LEU A 115 1.13 -0.83 -6.86
N CYS A 116 0.54 -1.94 -6.44
CA CYS A 116 0.50 -2.36 -5.04
C CYS A 116 1.72 -3.18 -4.59
N ALA A 117 2.50 -3.73 -5.53
CA ALA A 117 3.67 -4.58 -5.29
C ALA A 117 4.97 -3.76 -5.31
#